data_AF-A0A952ZHW6-F1
#
_entry.id   AF-A0A952ZHW6-F1
#
_cell.length_a   1.000
_cell.length_b   1.000
_cell.length_c   1.000
_cell.angle_alpha   90.00
_cell.angle_beta   90.00
_cell.angle_gamma   90.00
#
_symmetry.space_group_name_H-M   'P 1'
#
loop_
_entity.id
_entity.type
_entity.pdbx_description
1 polymer ?
#
loop_
_entity_poly.entity_id
_entity_poly.type
_entity_poly.pdbx_seq_one_letter_code
_entity_poly.pdbx_strand_id
1 'polypeptide(L)'
;MASAFKTGWVALPTVGEVHLVNGIPDRVWVPDIRTTDDRALRSDVRDLTDLHVTLGPWRPGEGVNEREAAVHVEAEDFGEVLRHLAHASAMTFFDRYHHRIDDSATDFDDESYARDFAVALSRCGLRRNEIDQSVFREDYCMALHAAAADIDLHPEAA
;
A
#
# COMPACT_ATOMS: atom_id res chain seq x y z
N MET A 1 9.83 2.01 11.92
CA MET A 1 9.22 2.85 10.87
C MET A 1 10.12 2.91 9.62
N ALA A 2 10.26 1.82 8.85
CA ALA A 2 11.17 1.79 7.70
C ALA A 2 10.56 1.18 6.42
N SER A 3 9.23 1.05 6.35
CA SER A 3 8.52 0.37 5.25
C SER A 3 7.48 1.22 4.51
N ALA A 4 7.18 2.44 4.96
CA ALA A 4 6.02 3.21 4.45
C ALA A 4 6.07 3.53 2.94
N PHE A 5 7.27 3.51 2.33
CA PHE A 5 7.46 3.97 0.94
C PHE A 5 8.15 2.96 0.02
N LYS A 6 8.42 1.75 0.51
CA LYS A 6 9.13 0.75 -0.31
C LYS A 6 8.22 0.24 -1.41
N THR A 7 8.71 0.29 -2.65
CA THR A 7 8.12 -0.38 -3.80
C THR A 7 9.11 -1.41 -4.34
N GLY A 8 8.65 -2.62 -4.59
CA GLY A 8 9.45 -3.75 -5.08
C GLY A 8 9.44 -4.95 -4.14
N TRP A 9 10.28 -5.93 -4.46
CA TRP A 9 10.41 -7.17 -3.69
C TRP A 9 11.26 -6.97 -2.43
N VAL A 10 10.75 -7.50 -1.31
CA VAL A 10 11.42 -7.47 -0.01
C VAL A 10 11.45 -8.89 0.54
N ALA A 11 12.65 -9.37 0.88
CA ALA A 11 12.83 -10.65 1.52
C ALA A 11 12.15 -10.67 2.89
N LEU A 12 11.43 -11.75 3.17
CA LEU A 12 10.85 -12.03 4.47
C LEU A 12 11.81 -12.89 5.31
N PRO A 13 11.66 -12.92 6.64
CA PRO A 13 12.38 -13.86 7.51
C PRO A 13 12.08 -15.33 7.18
N THR A 14 10.84 -15.64 6.82
CA THR A 14 10.47 -16.88 6.14
C THR A 14 11.12 -16.95 4.76
N VAL A 15 11.21 -18.15 4.17
CA VAL A 15 11.93 -18.39 2.90
C VAL A 15 11.17 -17.80 1.68
N GLY A 16 10.58 -16.61 1.77
CA GLY A 16 9.80 -15.97 0.73
C GLY A 16 10.08 -14.48 0.60
N GLU A 17 9.42 -13.86 -0.36
CA GLU A 17 9.49 -12.42 -0.61
C GLU A 17 8.07 -11.85 -0.69
N VAL A 18 7.92 -10.58 -0.29
CA VAL A 18 6.70 -9.81 -0.49
C VAL A 18 6.97 -8.67 -1.45
N HIS A 19 6.10 -8.50 -2.42
CA HIS A 19 6.09 -7.35 -3.30
C HIS A 19 5.28 -6.23 -2.63
N LEU A 20 5.93 -5.09 -2.39
CA LEU A 20 5.29 -3.88 -1.88
C LEU A 20 5.05 -2.89 -3.01
N VAL A 21 3.95 -2.14 -2.93
CA VAL A 21 3.65 -0.99 -3.77
C VAL A 21 3.30 0.17 -2.86
N ASN A 22 4.17 1.16 -2.76
CA ASN A 22 4.04 2.29 -1.82
C ASN A 22 3.87 1.81 -0.37
N GLY A 23 4.65 0.81 0.04
CA GLY A 23 4.57 0.19 1.36
C GLY A 23 3.36 -0.74 1.58
N ILE A 24 2.44 -0.85 0.61
CA ILE A 24 1.27 -1.73 0.70
C ILE A 24 1.60 -3.08 0.06
N PRO A 25 1.41 -4.21 0.75
CA PRO A 25 1.68 -5.53 0.17
C PRO A 25 0.69 -5.88 -0.94
N ASP A 26 1.21 -6.41 -2.05
CA ASP A 26 0.46 -6.75 -3.27
C ASP A 26 0.42 -8.25 -3.52
N ARG A 27 1.57 -8.91 -3.40
CA ARG A 27 1.71 -10.36 -3.58
C ARG A 27 2.89 -10.89 -2.80
N VAL A 28 2.85 -12.18 -2.46
CA VAL A 28 3.98 -12.92 -1.91
C VAL A 28 4.45 -13.98 -2.89
N TRP A 29 5.75 -14.24 -2.87
CA TRP A 29 6.40 -15.27 -3.65
C TRP A 29 7.18 -16.21 -2.70
N VAL A 30 7.19 -17.50 -3.02
CA VAL A 30 7.99 -18.51 -2.32
C VAL A 30 8.67 -19.46 -3.32
N PRO A 31 9.92 -19.89 -3.06
CA PRO A 31 10.71 -20.75 -3.95
C PRO A 31 10.34 -22.23 -3.87
N ASP A 32 9.73 -22.72 -2.78
CA ASP A 32 9.37 -24.13 -2.60
C ASP A 32 7.95 -24.32 -2.03
N ILE A 33 7.14 -25.06 -2.79
CA ILE A 33 5.79 -25.52 -2.48
C ILE A 33 5.63 -26.30 -1.17
N ARG A 34 6.70 -26.90 -0.63
CA ARG A 34 6.62 -27.86 0.49
C ARG A 34 6.72 -27.25 1.87
N THR A 35 7.08 -25.98 2.00
CA THR A 35 7.48 -25.37 3.28
C THR A 35 6.66 -24.14 3.67
N THR A 36 5.54 -23.87 3.00
CA THR A 36 4.79 -22.66 3.22
C THR A 36 3.88 -22.77 4.45
N ASP A 37 4.25 -22.07 5.52
CA ASP A 37 3.34 -21.74 6.62
C ASP A 37 2.73 -20.37 6.36
N ASP A 38 1.51 -20.35 5.82
CA ASP A 38 0.75 -19.14 5.54
C ASP A 38 0.60 -18.24 6.78
N ARG A 39 0.56 -18.82 7.99
CA ARG A 39 0.46 -18.04 9.23
C ARG A 39 1.76 -17.29 9.51
N ALA A 40 2.90 -17.94 9.32
CA ALA A 40 4.21 -17.31 9.48
C ALA A 40 4.39 -16.19 8.44
N LEU A 41 4.04 -16.43 7.18
CA LEU A 41 4.10 -15.41 6.13
C LEU A 41 3.26 -14.17 6.44
N ARG A 42 2.01 -14.36 6.89
CA ARG A 42 1.16 -13.23 7.30
C ARG A 42 1.76 -12.45 8.47
N SER A 43 2.37 -13.15 9.43
CA SER A 43 3.06 -12.51 10.56
C SER A 43 4.24 -11.68 10.07
N ASP A 44 5.08 -12.23 9.20
CA ASP A 44 6.25 -11.55 8.66
C ASP A 44 5.87 -10.31 7.85
N VAL A 45 4.80 -10.40 7.03
CA VAL A 45 4.29 -9.25 6.28
C VAL A 45 3.78 -8.18 7.24
N ARG A 46 3.02 -8.57 8.27
CA ARG A 46 2.55 -7.63 9.29
C ARG A 46 3.69 -6.97 10.04
N ASP A 47 4.71 -7.72 10.45
CA ASP A 47 5.86 -7.16 11.17
C ASP A 47 6.67 -6.20 10.29
N LEU A 48 6.64 -6.39 8.96
CA LEU A 48 7.27 -5.50 7.99
C LEU A 48 6.47 -4.22 7.73
N THR A 49 5.16 -4.34 7.52
CA THR A 49 4.30 -3.25 7.00
C THR A 49 3.35 -2.65 8.02
N ASP A 50 3.24 -3.24 9.21
CA ASP A 50 2.22 -2.98 10.23
C ASP A 50 0.78 -3.25 9.75
N LEU A 51 0.58 -3.89 8.58
CA LEU A 51 -0.73 -4.19 7.99
C LEU A 51 -1.14 -5.66 8.21
N HIS A 52 -2.38 -5.88 8.60
CA HIS A 52 -3.01 -7.19 8.64
C HIS A 52 -3.38 -7.61 7.23
N VAL A 53 -3.08 -8.86 6.88
CA VAL A 53 -3.27 -9.36 5.51
C VAL A 53 -3.86 -10.75 5.45
N THR A 54 -4.59 -11.02 4.38
CA THR A 54 -4.96 -12.36 3.93
C THR A 54 -4.17 -12.74 2.69
N LEU A 55 -3.93 -14.05 2.53
CA LEU A 55 -3.33 -14.61 1.33
C LEU A 55 -4.44 -15.21 0.46
N GLY A 56 -4.44 -14.84 -0.81
CA GLY A 56 -5.27 -15.47 -1.83
C GLY A 56 -4.80 -16.89 -2.16
N PRO A 57 -5.45 -17.54 -3.14
CA PRO A 57 -5.05 -18.88 -3.56
C PRO A 57 -3.66 -18.86 -4.21
N TRP A 58 -2.80 -19.79 -3.77
CA TRP A 58 -1.49 -20.02 -4.36
C TRP A 58 -1.58 -20.43 -5.83
N ARG A 59 -0.76 -19.81 -6.68
CA ARG A 59 -0.60 -20.08 -8.11
C ARG A 59 0.85 -20.42 -8.41
N PRO A 60 1.14 -21.17 -9.48
CA PRO A 60 2.52 -21.38 -9.94
C PRO A 60 3.23 -20.03 -10.20
N GLY A 61 4.46 -19.91 -9.72
CA GLY A 61 5.37 -18.79 -10.02
C GLY A 61 6.08 -18.97 -11.36
N GLU A 62 7.09 -18.13 -11.62
CA GLU A 62 7.87 -18.16 -12.87
C GLU A 62 8.79 -19.38 -12.97
N GLY A 63 9.43 -19.77 -11.86
CA GLY A 63 10.33 -20.91 -11.77
C GLY A 63 9.67 -22.24 -11.41
N VAL A 64 10.41 -23.33 -11.62
CA VAL A 64 9.96 -24.69 -11.30
C VAL A 64 9.86 -24.84 -9.78
N ASN A 65 8.67 -25.17 -9.29
CA ASN A 65 8.29 -25.29 -7.86
C ASN A 65 8.05 -23.96 -7.12
N GLU A 66 8.18 -22.82 -7.81
CA GLU A 66 7.84 -21.52 -7.24
C GLU A 66 6.33 -21.32 -7.16
N ARG A 67 5.90 -20.50 -6.21
CA ARG A 67 4.50 -20.12 -6.06
C ARG A 67 4.34 -18.66 -5.67
N GLU A 68 3.22 -18.09 -6.13
CA GLU A 68 2.79 -16.76 -5.74
C GLU A 68 1.36 -16.76 -5.24
N ALA A 69 1.06 -15.87 -4.30
CA ALA A 69 -0.29 -15.59 -3.87
C ALA A 69 -0.51 -14.07 -3.85
N ALA A 70 -1.70 -13.65 -4.29
CA ALA A 70 -2.15 -12.29 -4.07
C ALA A 70 -2.28 -12.02 -2.57
N VAL A 71 -1.99 -10.80 -2.16
CA VAL A 71 -2.16 -10.34 -0.78
C VAL A 71 -3.28 -9.31 -0.76
N HIS A 72 -4.21 -9.47 0.18
CA HIS A 72 -5.21 -8.46 0.45
C HIS A 72 -5.03 -7.95 1.88
N VAL A 73 -5.06 -6.63 2.05
CA VAL A 73 -5.06 -6.00 3.36
C VAL A 73 -6.45 -6.17 3.99
N GLU A 74 -6.51 -6.45 5.29
CA GLU A 74 -7.78 -6.58 6.00
C GLU A 74 -8.50 -5.22 6.06
N ALA A 75 -9.83 -5.25 6.05
CA ALA A 75 -10.67 -4.05 6.01
C ALA A 75 -10.44 -3.09 7.18
N GLU A 76 -9.98 -3.60 8.33
CA GLU A 76 -9.66 -2.80 9.52
C GLU A 76 -8.51 -1.81 9.29
N ASP A 77 -7.60 -2.11 8.36
CA ASP A 77 -6.45 -1.26 8.02
C ASP A 77 -6.71 -0.38 6.79
N PHE A 78 -7.94 -0.28 6.30
CA PHE A 78 -8.30 0.50 5.10
C PHE A 78 -7.84 1.96 5.19
N GLY A 79 -7.95 2.57 6.39
CA GLY A 79 -7.47 3.94 6.63
C GLY A 79 -5.95 4.08 6.54
N GLU A 80 -5.18 3.07 6.97
CA GLU A 80 -3.72 3.05 6.81
C GLU A 80 -3.35 2.93 5.33
N VAL A 81 -4.02 2.04 4.58
CA VAL A 81 -3.83 1.92 3.12
C VAL A 81 -4.07 3.26 2.42
N LEU A 82 -5.13 3.98 2.79
CA LEU A 82 -5.40 5.32 2.26
C LEU A 82 -4.30 6.33 2.60
N ARG A 83 -3.72 6.28 3.81
CA ARG A 83 -2.60 7.17 4.18
C ARG A 83 -1.34 6.90 3.37
N HIS A 84 -1.02 5.63 3.14
CA HIS A 84 0.08 5.25 2.23
C HIS A 84 -0.14 5.78 0.80
N LEU A 85 -1.36 5.65 0.28
CA LEU A 85 -1.71 6.16 -1.05
C LEU A 85 -1.71 7.69 -1.12
N ALA A 86 -2.22 8.38 -0.09
CA ALA A 86 -2.17 9.83 0.01
C ALA A 86 -0.72 10.33 -0.09
N HIS A 87 0.20 9.69 0.64
CA HIS A 87 1.61 10.04 0.56
C HIS A 87 2.21 9.79 -0.83
N ALA A 88 1.92 8.64 -1.45
CA ALA A 88 2.37 8.35 -2.81
C ALA A 88 1.82 9.36 -3.84
N SER A 89 0.58 9.82 -3.65
CA SER A 89 -0.06 10.86 -4.45
C SER A 89 0.59 12.23 -4.27
N ALA A 90 0.95 12.61 -3.04
CA ALA A 90 1.73 13.82 -2.76
C ALA A 90 3.10 13.78 -3.46
N MET A 91 3.80 12.64 -3.37
CA MET A 91 5.09 12.44 -4.04
C MET A 91 4.97 12.55 -5.56
N THR A 92 3.96 11.90 -6.14
CA THR A 92 3.68 11.99 -7.59
C THR A 92 3.38 13.43 -8.03
N PHE A 93 2.67 14.20 -7.20
CA PHE A 93 2.41 15.61 -7.47
C PHE A 93 3.70 16.42 -7.44
N PHE A 94 4.49 16.27 -6.38
CA PHE A 94 5.74 17.00 -6.20
C PHE A 94 6.75 16.67 -7.30
N ASP A 95 6.90 15.41 -7.69
CA ASP A 95 7.77 15.00 -8.79
C ASP A 95 7.41 15.66 -10.11
N ARG A 96 6.11 15.89 -10.32
CA ARG A 96 5.59 16.46 -11.57
C ARG A 96 5.66 17.98 -11.60
N TYR A 97 5.38 18.64 -10.49
CA TYR A 97 5.19 20.09 -10.43
C TYR A 97 6.29 20.82 -9.66
N HIS A 98 7.14 20.09 -8.92
CA HIS A 98 8.26 20.57 -8.11
C HIS A 98 7.85 21.62 -7.07
N HIS A 99 6.63 21.50 -6.53
CA HIS A 99 6.14 22.26 -5.40
C HIS A 99 5.07 21.45 -4.65
N ARG A 100 4.84 21.78 -3.38
CA ARG A 100 3.76 21.18 -2.59
C ARG A 100 2.36 21.48 -3.15
N ILE A 101 1.40 20.65 -2.79
CA ILE A 101 -0.03 20.89 -3.07
C ILE A 101 -0.45 22.15 -2.31
N ASP A 102 -1.14 23.06 -2.99
CA ASP A 102 -1.70 24.27 -2.40
C ASP A 102 -3.06 23.96 -1.76
N ASP A 103 -3.39 24.58 -0.63
CA ASP A 103 -4.68 24.43 0.07
C ASP A 103 -5.89 24.77 -0.84
N SER A 104 -5.67 25.56 -1.89
CA SER A 104 -6.69 25.93 -2.89
C SER A 104 -6.86 24.92 -4.03
N ALA A 105 -6.02 23.89 -4.10
CA ALA A 105 -6.05 22.86 -5.16
C ALA A 105 -7.12 21.77 -4.90
N THR A 106 -8.35 22.19 -4.59
CA THR A 106 -9.45 21.27 -4.21
C THR A 106 -9.78 20.23 -5.29
N ASP A 107 -9.59 20.58 -6.55
CA ASP A 107 -9.80 19.65 -7.68
C ASP A 107 -8.82 18.46 -7.61
N PHE A 108 -7.57 18.71 -7.20
CA PHE A 108 -6.58 17.65 -7.04
C PHE A 108 -6.90 16.74 -5.85
N ASP A 109 -7.38 17.30 -4.75
CA ASP A 109 -7.82 16.53 -3.58
C ASP A 109 -8.97 15.58 -3.96
N ASP A 110 -9.93 16.08 -4.75
CA ASP A 110 -11.07 15.29 -5.24
C ASP A 110 -10.65 14.15 -6.15
N GLU A 111 -9.85 14.47 -7.15
CA GLU A 111 -9.39 13.49 -8.14
C GLU A 111 -8.49 12.44 -7.51
N SER A 112 -7.55 12.85 -6.64
CA SER A 112 -6.63 11.96 -5.96
C SER A 112 -7.37 11.06 -4.97
N TYR A 113 -8.29 11.62 -4.18
CA TYR A 113 -9.09 10.82 -3.27
C TYR A 113 -9.94 9.78 -4.02
N ALA A 114 -10.63 10.17 -5.10
CA ALA A 114 -11.45 9.24 -5.85
C ALA A 114 -10.63 8.08 -6.47
N ARG A 115 -9.45 8.39 -7.00
CA ARG A 115 -8.51 7.39 -7.53
C ARG A 115 -8.02 6.47 -6.43
N ASP A 116 -7.48 7.03 -5.36
CA ASP A 116 -6.81 6.28 -4.31
C ASP A 116 -7.79 5.45 -3.49
N PHE A 117 -9.02 5.92 -3.30
CA PHE A 117 -10.09 5.13 -2.70
C PHE A 117 -10.42 3.87 -3.53
N ALA A 118 -10.47 3.99 -4.87
CA ALA A 118 -10.67 2.85 -5.74
C ALA A 118 -9.49 1.85 -5.68
N VAL A 119 -8.26 2.37 -5.58
CA VAL A 119 -7.07 1.53 -5.38
C VAL A 119 -7.11 0.83 -4.02
N ALA A 120 -7.45 1.55 -2.94
CA ALA A 120 -7.56 0.99 -1.59
C ALA A 120 -8.59 -0.13 -1.52
N LEU A 121 -9.75 0.02 -2.16
CA LEU A 121 -10.75 -1.05 -2.29
C LEU A 121 -10.16 -2.30 -2.94
N SER A 122 -9.42 -2.13 -4.05
CA SER A 122 -8.75 -3.25 -4.71
C SER A 122 -7.69 -3.91 -3.83
N ARG A 123 -6.91 -3.12 -3.09
CA ARG A 123 -5.87 -3.62 -2.16
C ARG A 123 -6.46 -4.39 -0.99
N CYS A 124 -7.65 -3.99 -0.53
CA CYS A 124 -8.33 -4.66 0.57
C CYS A 124 -9.29 -5.76 0.12
N GLY A 125 -9.42 -6.01 -1.19
CA GLY A 125 -10.37 -6.99 -1.73
C GLY A 125 -11.84 -6.62 -1.50
N LEU A 126 -12.15 -5.34 -1.31
CA LEU A 126 -13.47 -4.81 -0.96
C LEU A 126 -14.21 -4.28 -2.18
N ARG A 127 -15.55 -4.31 -2.11
CA ARG A 127 -16.45 -3.64 -3.04
C ARG A 127 -16.83 -2.27 -2.50
N ARG A 128 -17.19 -1.38 -3.42
CA ARG A 128 -17.53 0.01 -3.09
C ARG A 128 -18.66 0.16 -2.07
N ASN A 129 -19.61 -0.78 -2.02
CA ASN A 129 -20.74 -0.73 -1.09
C ASN A 129 -20.42 -1.29 0.31
N GLU A 130 -19.20 -1.76 0.54
CA GLU A 130 -18.77 -2.32 1.82
C GLU A 130 -18.13 -1.26 2.74
N ILE A 131 -17.78 -0.09 2.20
CA ILE A 131 -17.19 1.02 2.94
C ILE A 131 -17.86 2.34 2.56
N ASP A 132 -18.16 3.16 3.57
CA ASP A 132 -18.66 4.52 3.37
C ASP A 132 -17.51 5.47 3.01
N GLN A 133 -17.51 5.92 1.75
CA GLN A 133 -16.51 6.84 1.21
C GLN A 133 -16.50 8.20 1.94
N SER A 134 -17.60 8.62 2.57
CA SER A 134 -17.63 9.91 3.27
C SER A 134 -16.79 9.92 4.54
N VAL A 135 -16.57 8.74 5.15
CA VAL A 135 -15.87 8.61 6.43
C VAL A 135 -14.37 8.89 6.33
N PHE A 136 -13.74 8.54 5.20
CA PHE A 136 -12.27 8.55 5.08
C PHE A 136 -11.70 9.78 4.39
N ARG A 137 -12.57 10.65 3.85
CA ARG A 137 -12.13 11.73 2.97
C ARG A 137 -11.34 12.80 3.71
N GLU A 138 -11.83 13.23 4.87
CA GLU A 138 -11.17 14.26 5.67
C GLU A 138 -9.79 13.80 6.11
N ASP A 139 -9.70 12.59 6.68
CA ASP A 139 -8.44 11.98 7.10
C ASP A 139 -7.46 11.79 5.94
N TYR A 140 -7.95 11.39 4.76
CA TYR A 140 -7.12 11.26 3.55
C TYR A 140 -6.54 12.62 3.13
N CYS A 141 -7.37 13.67 3.05
CA CYS A 141 -6.91 15.01 2.69
C CYS A 141 -5.88 15.52 3.70
N MET A 142 -6.12 15.34 4.99
CA MET A 142 -5.15 15.70 6.03
C MET A 142 -3.82 14.97 5.84
N ALA A 143 -3.85 13.67 5.53
CA ALA A 143 -2.63 12.89 5.28
C ALA A 143 -1.91 13.32 3.99
N LEU A 144 -2.65 13.63 2.93
CA LEU A 144 -2.12 14.10 1.64
C LEU A 144 -1.35 15.42 1.81
N HIS A 145 -1.96 16.39 2.48
CA HIS A 145 -1.36 17.70 2.72
C HIS A 145 -0.19 17.64 3.71
N ALA A 146 -0.28 16.78 4.74
CA ALA A 146 0.83 16.53 5.65
C ALA A 146 2.04 15.92 4.91
N ALA A 147 1.81 14.94 4.04
CA ALA A 147 2.86 14.35 3.21
C ALA A 147 3.46 15.38 2.24
N ALA A 148 2.64 16.18 1.56
CA ALA A 148 3.11 17.22 0.66
C ALA A 148 3.97 18.27 1.37
N ALA A 149 3.62 18.62 2.61
CA ALA A 149 4.43 19.53 3.43
C ALA A 149 5.77 18.90 3.85
N ASP A 150 5.80 17.62 4.21
CA ASP A 150 7.03 16.91 4.57
C ASP A 150 8.00 16.78 3.39
N ILE A 151 7.48 16.38 2.22
CA ILE A 151 8.25 16.25 0.97
C ILE A 151 8.89 17.59 0.57
N ASP A 152 8.15 18.70 0.68
CA ASP A 152 8.65 20.04 0.35
C ASP A 152 9.77 20.51 1.29
N LEU A 153 9.73 20.10 2.57
CA LEU A 153 10.79 20.36 3.55
C LEU A 153 12.01 19.46 3.32
N HIS A 154 11.82 18.27 2.75
CA HIS A 154 12.84 17.24 2.59
C HIS A 154 12.90 16.67 1.15
N PRO A 155 13.16 17.50 0.13
CA PRO A 155 13.06 17.09 -1.28
C PRO A 155 14.13 16.09 -1.72
N GLU A 156 15.21 15.90 -0.95
CA GLU A 156 16.26 14.90 -1.21
C GLU A 156 15.86 13.47 -0.75
N ALA A 157 14.76 13.34 -0.01
CA ALA A 157 14.23 12.06 0.48
C ALA A 157 13.02 11.55 -0.32
N ALA A 158 12.55 12.33 -1.30
CA ALA A 158 11.48 11.98 -2.23
C ALA A 158 11.98 11.09 -3.37
#